data_AF-A0A9J6C0E7-F1
#
_entry.id   AF-A0A9J6C0E7-F1
#
_cell.length_a   1.000
_cell.length_b   1.000
_cell.length_c   1.000
_cell.angle_alpha   90.00
_cell.angle_beta   90.00
_cell.angle_gamma   90.00
#
_symmetry.space_group_name_H-M   'P 1'
#
loop_
_entity.id
_entity.type
_entity.pdbx_description
1 polymer ?
#
loop_
_entity_poly.entity_id
_entity_poly.type
_entity_poly.pdbx_seq_one_letter_code
_entity_poly.pdbx_strand_id
1 'polypeptide(L)'
;MAERTNPFNHLEKSIVINEQTYYYYDLAHFDQLTKLPFSIRVLLESAIRNCDNFHVSEGHVTRILNWAQYKGDGSTDINEYEIPFKPARVILQDFTGVPAVVDFAAMRDAVLKLGGDPEKINPICPSDLVIDHSIQVDYSSSSDALLKNQDLEFERNKERFTFLKWGSKAFNNMLIVPPASGIVHQVNLEYLARVVFTEKKGGKEYLYPDSVVGTDSHTTMINGIGVLGNGVGGVEAEAVMLGQSISLLLPEVIGYKLVGELNPYITSTDLVLTITKNLRQLGVVGKFVEFFGPGVTYLSIADRATISNMCPEFGGTVAFFAVDRRSIDYLRQTNRSEEKINIVEQYLKATKQFRDYDDESQDPIYTKVVTLDLSTVVSSLSGPKRPVM
;
A
#
# COMPACT_ATOMS: atom_id res chain seq x y z
N MET A 1 24.99 -2.04 20.80
CA MET A 1 25.15 -1.31 19.52
C MET A 1 24.95 0.16 19.85
N ALA A 2 25.85 1.06 19.43
CA ALA A 2 25.66 2.49 19.64
C ALA A 2 24.31 2.91 19.03
N GLU A 3 23.51 3.71 19.74
CA GLU A 3 22.32 4.36 19.19
C GLU A 3 22.77 5.17 17.97
N ARG A 4 22.48 4.67 16.78
CA ARG A 4 22.75 5.39 15.54
C ARG A 4 21.69 6.48 15.44
N THR A 5 22.13 7.72 15.48
CA THR A 5 21.25 8.89 15.36
C THR A 5 20.83 9.04 13.90
N ASN A 6 19.54 9.26 13.68
CA ASN A 6 19.03 9.56 12.34
C ASN A 6 19.54 10.94 11.90
N PRO A 7 20.32 11.04 10.81
CA PRO A 7 20.92 12.30 10.35
C PRO A 7 19.88 13.35 9.94
N PHE A 8 18.65 12.92 9.62
CA PHE A 8 17.54 13.79 9.24
C PHE A 8 16.70 14.28 10.43
N ASN A 9 17.12 14.06 11.68
CA ASN A 9 16.42 14.59 12.86
C ASN A 9 16.26 16.11 12.87
N HIS A 10 17.08 16.85 12.12
CA HIS A 10 16.92 18.30 11.93
C HIS A 10 15.66 18.68 11.13
N LEU A 11 15.04 17.72 10.42
CA LEU A 11 13.77 17.90 9.72
C LEU A 11 12.55 17.61 10.60
N GLU A 12 12.75 17.15 11.84
CA GLU A 12 11.65 16.91 12.75
C GLU A 12 10.92 18.22 13.07
N LYS A 13 9.61 18.24 12.82
CA LYS A 13 8.69 19.31 13.22
C LYS A 13 7.61 18.74 14.11
N SER A 14 6.93 19.64 14.81
CA SER A 14 5.72 19.32 15.57
C SER A 14 4.51 20.01 14.97
N ILE A 15 3.35 19.38 15.12
CA ILE A 15 2.05 19.91 14.74
C ILE A 15 1.06 19.58 15.85
N VAL A 16 0.24 20.55 16.25
CA VAL A 16 -0.82 20.35 17.22
C VAL A 16 -2.10 20.04 16.48
N ILE A 17 -2.68 18.87 16.73
CA ILE A 17 -3.92 18.40 16.11
C ILE A 17 -4.79 17.85 17.24
N ASN A 18 -6.06 18.27 17.32
CA ASN A 18 -6.98 17.84 18.39
C ASN A 18 -6.40 18.04 19.81
N GLU A 19 -5.74 19.18 20.06
CA GLU A 19 -5.09 19.51 21.35
C GLU A 19 -3.91 18.60 21.75
N GLN A 20 -3.54 17.62 20.90
CA GLN A 20 -2.39 16.74 21.09
C GLN A 20 -1.23 17.16 20.17
N THR A 21 0.00 17.11 20.70
CA THR A 21 1.21 17.38 19.93
C THR A 21 1.69 16.11 19.23
N TYR A 22 1.80 16.17 17.92
CA TYR A 22 2.39 15.15 17.07
C TYR A 22 3.70 15.63 16.48
N TYR A 23 4.56 14.68 16.11
CA TYR A 23 5.85 14.93 15.47
C TYR A 23 5.89 14.29 14.10
N TYR A 24 6.62 14.87 13.16
CA TYR A 24 6.80 14.32 11.83
C TYR A 24 8.08 14.84 11.18
N TYR A 25 8.56 14.15 10.15
CA TYR A 25 9.66 14.64 9.32
C TYR A 25 9.11 15.54 8.21
N ASP A 26 9.55 16.79 8.17
CA ASP A 26 9.04 17.78 7.23
C ASP A 26 9.64 17.63 5.83
N LEU A 27 8.94 16.92 4.95
CA LEU A 27 9.32 16.80 3.55
C LEU A 27 9.28 18.13 2.80
N ALA A 28 8.42 19.07 3.21
CA ALA A 28 8.25 20.35 2.53
C ALA A 28 9.50 21.26 2.63
N HIS A 29 10.49 20.85 3.43
CA HIS A 29 11.83 21.43 3.46
C HIS A 29 12.56 21.36 2.11
N PHE A 30 12.24 20.37 1.27
CA PHE A 30 12.93 20.18 -0.01
C PHE A 30 12.14 20.77 -1.18
N ASP A 31 12.73 21.72 -1.90
CA ASP A 31 12.13 22.33 -3.10
C ASP A 31 11.81 21.30 -4.19
N GLN A 32 12.64 20.25 -4.30
CA GLN A 32 12.48 19.14 -5.25
C GLN A 32 11.16 18.38 -5.05
N LEU A 33 10.58 18.42 -3.85
CA LEU A 33 9.37 17.67 -3.50
C LEU A 33 8.21 17.95 -4.46
N THR A 34 8.07 19.21 -4.89
CA THR A 34 7.02 19.66 -5.82
C THR A 34 7.05 18.91 -7.16
N LYS A 35 8.23 18.45 -7.58
CA LYS A 35 8.42 17.72 -8.84
C LYS A 35 8.22 16.20 -8.69
N LEU A 36 8.27 15.68 -7.45
CA LEU A 36 8.19 14.25 -7.21
C LEU A 36 6.75 13.75 -7.33
N PRO A 37 6.52 12.60 -8.02
CA PRO A 37 5.25 11.88 -7.94
C PRO A 37 4.89 11.56 -6.49
N PHE A 38 3.60 11.59 -6.16
CA PHE A 38 3.14 11.39 -4.78
C PHE A 38 3.53 10.01 -4.24
N SER A 39 3.57 8.98 -5.09
CA SER A 39 4.08 7.66 -4.74
C SER A 39 5.55 7.68 -4.31
N ILE A 40 6.38 8.52 -4.94
CA ILE A 40 7.81 8.69 -4.59
C ILE A 40 7.96 9.49 -3.30
N ARG A 41 7.03 10.40 -2.98
CA ARG A 41 7.03 11.13 -1.69
C ARG A 41 6.87 10.17 -0.50
N VAL A 42 6.09 9.11 -0.65
CA VAL A 42 5.93 8.06 0.38
C VAL A 42 7.25 7.28 0.57
N LEU A 43 7.93 6.92 -0.52
CA LEU A 43 9.26 6.28 -0.44
C LEU A 43 10.30 7.20 0.23
N LEU A 44 10.27 8.49 -0.09
CA LEU A 44 11.15 9.50 0.50
C LEU A 44 10.92 9.64 2.00
N GLU A 45 9.66 9.72 2.44
CA GLU A 45 9.31 9.77 3.87
C GLU A 45 9.84 8.55 4.62
N SER A 46 9.57 7.35 4.08
CA SER A 46 10.04 6.09 4.66
C SER A 46 11.56 6.08 4.81
N ALA A 47 12.29 6.53 3.78
CA ALA A 47 13.75 6.56 3.81
C ALA A 47 14.30 7.59 4.81
N ILE A 48 13.71 8.78 4.88
CA ILE A 48 14.09 9.82 5.85
C ILE A 48 13.88 9.33 7.28
N ARG A 49 12.67 8.85 7.60
CA ARG A 49 12.32 8.42 8.96
C ARG A 49 13.14 7.23 9.45
N ASN A 50 13.51 6.33 8.53
CA ASN A 50 14.26 5.12 8.85
C ASN A 50 15.77 5.20 8.57
N CYS A 51 16.32 6.39 8.28
CA CYS A 51 17.74 6.54 8.03
C CYS A 51 18.57 6.23 9.28
N ASP A 52 19.33 5.14 9.21
CA ASP A 52 20.17 4.61 10.30
C ASP A 52 21.65 4.52 9.91
N ASN A 53 21.99 4.98 8.69
CA ASN A 53 23.30 4.81 8.06
C ASN A 53 23.80 3.35 8.11
N PHE A 54 22.87 2.41 8.01
CA PHE A 54 23.12 0.97 7.93
C PHE A 54 22.30 0.31 6.83
N HIS A 55 21.01 0.09 7.10
CA HIS A 55 20.06 -0.40 6.10
C HIS A 55 19.64 0.74 5.17
N VAL A 56 19.49 1.95 5.74
CA VAL A 56 19.09 3.15 5.00
C VAL A 56 20.13 4.24 5.19
N SER A 57 20.84 4.56 4.10
CA SER A 57 21.88 5.59 4.08
C SER A 57 21.34 6.95 3.62
N GLU A 58 22.05 8.02 3.97
CA GLU A 58 21.80 9.37 3.42
C GLU A 58 21.89 9.40 1.88
N GLY A 59 22.74 8.55 1.30
CA GLY A 59 22.83 8.37 -0.15
C GLY A 59 21.53 7.83 -0.75
N HIS A 60 20.82 6.93 -0.06
CA HIS A 60 19.51 6.45 -0.50
C HIS A 60 18.46 7.56 -0.48
N VAL A 61 18.41 8.36 0.59
CA VAL A 61 17.49 9.50 0.69
C VAL A 61 17.76 10.51 -0.42
N THR A 62 19.03 10.88 -0.62
CA THR A 62 19.46 11.80 -1.69
C THR A 62 19.06 11.27 -3.07
N ARG A 63 19.15 9.96 -3.28
CA ARG A 63 18.79 9.33 -4.55
C ARG A 63 17.30 9.41 -4.84
N ILE A 64 16.46 9.12 -3.85
CA ILE A 64 14.99 9.22 -3.96
C ILE A 64 14.60 10.69 -4.17
N LEU A 65 15.21 11.62 -3.44
CA LEU A 65 14.94 13.05 -3.57
C LEU A 65 15.23 13.59 -4.97
N ASN A 66 16.29 13.08 -5.62
CA ASN A 66 16.67 13.45 -6.98
C ASN A 66 16.02 12.59 -8.08
N TRP A 67 14.95 11.85 -7.77
CA TRP A 67 14.25 10.96 -8.71
C TRP A 67 13.97 11.61 -10.07
N ALA A 68 13.54 12.87 -10.11
CA ALA A 68 13.21 13.55 -11.37
C ALA A 68 14.43 13.69 -12.31
N GLN A 69 15.65 13.76 -11.78
CA GLN A 69 16.87 13.78 -12.59
C GLN A 69 17.17 12.40 -13.20
N TYR A 70 16.89 11.33 -12.46
CA TYR A 70 17.20 9.95 -12.87
C TYR A 70 16.11 9.28 -13.69
N LYS A 71 14.84 9.66 -13.48
CA LYS A 71 13.66 8.96 -14.02
C LYS A 71 12.55 9.89 -14.48
N GLY A 72 12.66 11.22 -14.32
CA GLY A 72 11.67 12.16 -14.82
C GLY A 72 11.70 12.34 -16.34
N ASP A 73 10.69 13.01 -16.89
CA ASP A 73 10.63 13.33 -18.32
C ASP A 73 11.91 14.04 -18.79
N GLY A 74 12.41 13.62 -19.95
CA GLY A 74 13.67 14.11 -20.52
C GLY A 74 14.95 13.59 -19.84
N SER A 75 14.87 12.72 -18.82
CA SER A 75 16.05 12.07 -18.26
C SER A 75 16.72 11.14 -19.29
N THR A 76 18.05 11.22 -19.37
CA THR A 76 18.87 10.31 -20.18
C THR A 76 19.56 9.24 -19.33
N ASP A 77 19.20 9.13 -18.05
CA ASP A 77 19.84 8.21 -17.13
C ASP A 77 19.29 6.78 -17.27
N ILE A 78 20.13 5.92 -17.83
CA ILE A 78 19.84 4.50 -18.05
C ILE A 78 20.21 3.61 -16.86
N ASN A 79 20.81 4.18 -15.81
CA ASN A 79 21.26 3.38 -14.68
C ASN A 79 20.09 2.91 -13.83
N GLU A 80 20.27 1.72 -13.27
CA GLU A 80 19.39 1.15 -12.26
C GLU A 80 19.93 1.46 -10.88
N TYR A 81 19.02 1.87 -10.00
CA TYR A 81 19.34 2.38 -8.69
C TYR A 81 18.55 1.63 -7.65
N GLU A 82 19.22 0.84 -6.82
CA GLU A 82 18.56 0.20 -5.67
C GLU A 82 18.28 1.23 -4.58
N ILE A 83 17.10 1.12 -3.97
CA ILE A 83 16.66 1.92 -2.83
C ILE A 83 15.99 1.00 -1.79
N PRO A 84 16.18 1.25 -0.49
CA PRO A 84 15.48 0.52 0.54
C PRO A 84 14.07 1.11 0.72
N PHE A 85 13.11 0.23 0.95
CA PHE A 85 11.76 0.60 1.36
C PHE A 85 11.36 -0.17 2.62
N LYS A 86 10.93 0.57 3.66
CA LYS A 86 10.44 0.00 4.91
C LYS A 86 8.96 0.34 5.02
N PRO A 87 8.06 -0.55 4.55
CA PRO A 87 6.62 -0.30 4.64
C PRO A 87 6.18 -0.20 6.10
N ALA A 88 5.07 0.50 6.34
CA ALA A 88 4.53 0.71 7.67
C ALA A 88 3.95 -0.58 8.29
N ARG A 89 3.48 -1.51 7.46
CA ARG A 89 2.85 -2.77 7.88
C ARG A 89 2.95 -3.85 6.81
N VAL A 90 2.55 -5.07 7.19
CA VAL A 90 2.41 -6.23 6.31
C VAL A 90 0.96 -6.73 6.34
N ILE A 91 0.46 -7.22 5.21
CA ILE A 91 -0.83 -7.93 5.13
C ILE A 91 -0.66 -9.33 4.56
N LEU A 92 -1.34 -10.31 5.14
CA LEU A 92 -1.30 -11.71 4.71
C LEU A 92 -2.71 -12.24 4.44
N GLN A 93 -2.79 -13.25 3.58
CA GLN A 93 -3.98 -14.10 3.42
C GLN A 93 -3.65 -15.53 3.88
N ASP A 94 -4.63 -16.38 4.16
CA ASP A 94 -4.41 -17.65 4.87
C ASP A 94 -3.56 -18.71 4.13
N PHE A 95 -3.51 -18.74 2.80
CA PHE A 95 -2.63 -19.66 2.05
C PHE A 95 -1.15 -19.31 2.20
N THR A 96 -0.81 -18.03 2.29
CA THR A 96 0.57 -17.56 2.49
C THR A 96 0.89 -17.23 3.94
N GLY A 97 -0.13 -16.98 4.75
CA GLY A 97 -0.01 -16.69 6.17
C GLY A 97 0.24 -17.93 7.03
N VAL A 98 -0.32 -19.09 6.65
CA VAL A 98 0.01 -20.37 7.31
C VAL A 98 1.51 -20.67 7.20
N PRO A 99 2.15 -20.72 6.01
CA PRO A 99 3.58 -20.97 5.93
C PRO A 99 4.40 -19.89 6.66
N ALA A 100 4.03 -18.61 6.57
CA ALA A 100 4.72 -17.57 7.32
C ALA A 100 4.71 -17.81 8.84
N VAL A 101 3.56 -18.18 9.42
CA VAL A 101 3.47 -18.50 10.86
C VAL A 101 4.26 -19.77 11.21
N VAL A 102 4.33 -20.75 10.30
CA VAL A 102 5.20 -21.93 10.45
C VAL A 102 6.67 -21.51 10.46
N ASP A 103 7.09 -20.63 9.56
CA ASP A 103 8.48 -20.16 9.47
C ASP A 103 8.87 -19.36 10.72
N PHE A 104 7.99 -18.50 11.24
CA PHE A 104 8.19 -17.84 12.53
C PHE A 104 8.33 -18.83 13.70
N ALA A 105 7.51 -19.88 13.73
CA ALA A 105 7.61 -20.92 14.75
C ALA A 105 8.93 -21.70 14.64
N ALA A 106 9.33 -22.08 13.42
CA ALA A 106 10.58 -22.77 13.15
C ALA A 106 11.81 -21.90 13.49
N MET A 107 11.74 -20.60 13.21
CA MET A 107 12.78 -19.64 13.59
C MET A 107 12.91 -19.51 15.11
N ARG A 108 11.80 -19.51 15.87
CA ARG A 108 11.84 -19.57 17.35
C ARG A 108 12.56 -20.82 17.85
N ASP A 109 12.21 -21.98 17.31
CA ASP A 109 12.87 -23.24 17.65
C ASP A 109 14.36 -23.22 17.31
N ALA A 110 14.75 -22.65 16.16
CA ALA A 110 16.14 -22.53 15.75
C ALA A 110 16.94 -21.60 16.68
N VAL A 111 16.40 -20.43 17.02
CA VAL A 111 17.03 -19.49 17.96
C VAL A 111 17.19 -20.12 19.34
N LEU A 112 16.18 -20.85 19.83
CA LEU A 112 16.24 -21.58 21.09
C LEU A 112 17.34 -22.64 21.09
N LYS A 113 17.46 -23.44 20.02
CA LYS A 113 18.53 -24.45 19.85
C LYS A 113 19.93 -23.86 19.84
N LEU A 114 20.07 -22.62 19.35
CA LEU A 114 21.33 -21.87 19.37
C LEU A 114 21.61 -21.15 20.70
N GLY A 115 20.74 -21.32 21.72
CA GLY A 115 20.88 -20.67 23.03
C GLY A 115 20.50 -19.19 23.04
N GLY A 116 19.79 -18.72 22.02
CA GLY A 116 19.25 -17.37 21.95
C GLY A 116 17.85 -17.25 22.57
N ASP A 117 17.34 -16.03 22.60
CA ASP A 117 15.99 -15.72 23.08
C ASP A 117 14.97 -15.84 21.92
N PRO A 118 14.06 -16.83 21.94
CA PRO A 118 13.06 -17.01 20.87
C PRO A 118 12.07 -15.86 20.78
N GLU A 119 11.84 -15.09 21.86
CA GLU A 119 10.89 -13.97 21.83
C GLU A 119 11.38 -12.80 20.95
N LYS A 120 12.67 -12.78 20.58
CA LYS A 120 13.19 -11.85 19.57
C LYS A 120 12.65 -12.14 18.17
N ILE A 121 12.19 -13.36 17.91
CA ILE A 121 11.50 -13.71 16.66
C ILE A 121 10.04 -13.31 16.83
N ASN A 122 9.77 -12.07 16.44
CA ASN A 122 8.44 -11.48 16.48
C ASN A 122 8.30 -10.41 15.39
N PRO A 123 7.11 -10.21 14.81
CA PRO A 123 6.88 -9.09 13.89
C PRO A 123 7.13 -7.73 14.56
N ILE A 124 7.97 -6.90 13.94
CA ILE A 124 8.30 -5.56 14.42
C ILE A 124 7.30 -4.50 13.95
N CYS A 125 6.59 -4.78 12.86
CA CYS A 125 5.53 -3.93 12.32
C CYS A 125 4.18 -4.65 12.42
N PRO A 126 3.06 -3.90 12.41
CA PRO A 126 1.72 -4.48 12.33
C PRO A 126 1.62 -5.45 11.16
N SER A 127 1.13 -6.66 11.43
CA SER A 127 0.97 -7.74 10.48
C SER A 127 -0.46 -8.26 10.57
N ASP A 128 -1.28 -7.91 9.59
CA ASP A 128 -2.69 -8.25 9.56
C ASP A 128 -2.90 -9.47 8.65
N LEU A 129 -3.42 -10.59 9.17
CA LEU A 129 -3.74 -11.79 8.39
C LEU A 129 -5.26 -11.93 8.26
N VAL A 130 -5.75 -12.04 7.03
CA VAL A 130 -7.18 -12.27 6.74
C VAL A 130 -7.39 -13.70 6.24
N ILE A 131 -8.39 -14.39 6.80
CA ILE A 131 -8.76 -15.73 6.35
C ILE A 131 -9.91 -15.62 5.37
N ASP A 132 -9.63 -15.82 4.08
CA ASP A 132 -10.58 -15.62 2.98
C ASP A 132 -10.40 -16.58 1.79
N HIS A 133 -9.28 -17.32 1.69
CA HIS A 133 -9.00 -18.27 0.62
C HIS A 133 -9.47 -19.70 0.92
N SER A 134 -10.13 -19.94 2.06
CA SER A 134 -10.56 -21.26 2.51
C SER A 134 -11.99 -21.63 2.12
N ILE A 135 -12.88 -20.66 1.91
CA ILE A 135 -14.29 -20.92 1.57
C ILE A 135 -14.43 -21.35 0.11
N GLN A 136 -15.35 -22.28 -0.15
CA GLN A 136 -15.67 -22.77 -1.48
C GLN A 136 -17.18 -22.67 -1.73
N VAL A 137 -17.57 -22.54 -2.99
CA VAL A 137 -18.99 -22.54 -3.40
C VAL A 137 -19.45 -23.97 -3.62
N ASP A 138 -19.58 -24.75 -2.53
CA ASP A 138 -20.12 -26.12 -2.57
C ASP A 138 -21.64 -26.11 -2.80
N TYR A 139 -22.32 -25.16 -2.16
CA TYR A 139 -23.75 -24.89 -2.32
C TYR A 139 -23.95 -23.47 -2.84
N SER A 140 -24.94 -23.31 -3.73
CA SER A 140 -25.37 -22.01 -4.27
C SER A 140 -26.88 -22.00 -4.48
N SER A 141 -27.45 -20.80 -4.67
CA SER A 141 -28.88 -20.63 -5.02
C SER A 141 -29.88 -21.16 -3.98
N SER A 142 -29.50 -21.24 -2.70
CA SER A 142 -30.40 -21.56 -1.58
C SER A 142 -30.16 -20.63 -0.38
N SER A 143 -31.18 -20.44 0.45
CA SER A 143 -31.11 -19.55 1.62
C SER A 143 -30.14 -20.04 2.70
N ASP A 144 -29.83 -21.34 2.71
CA ASP A 144 -28.91 -21.99 3.65
C ASP A 144 -27.51 -22.24 3.06
N ALA A 145 -27.25 -21.82 1.81
CA ALA A 145 -25.99 -22.07 1.12
C ALA A 145 -24.78 -21.49 1.87
N LEU A 146 -24.90 -20.26 2.38
CA LEU A 146 -23.82 -19.60 3.12
C LEU A 146 -23.41 -20.40 4.37
N LEU A 147 -24.39 -20.80 5.18
CA LEU A 147 -24.14 -21.57 6.41
C LEU A 147 -23.50 -22.93 6.07
N LYS A 148 -24.03 -23.64 5.08
CA LYS A 148 -23.46 -24.93 4.64
C LYS A 148 -22.02 -24.81 4.14
N ASN A 149 -21.71 -23.76 3.38
CA ASN A 149 -20.35 -23.52 2.91
C ASN A 149 -19.40 -23.16 4.07
N GLN A 150 -19.86 -22.38 5.05
CA GLN A 150 -19.08 -22.05 6.26
C GLN A 150 -18.82 -23.27 7.15
N ASP A 151 -19.82 -24.14 7.31
CA ASP A 151 -19.67 -25.38 8.07
C ASP A 151 -18.60 -26.29 7.43
N LEU A 152 -18.66 -26.45 6.09
CA LEU A 152 -17.67 -27.22 5.33
C LEU A 152 -16.28 -26.57 5.36
N GLU A 153 -16.19 -25.24 5.26
CA GLU A 153 -14.94 -24.51 5.37
C GLU A 153 -14.26 -24.82 6.72
N PHE A 154 -15.01 -24.77 7.83
CA PHE A 154 -14.49 -25.03 9.16
C PHE A 154 -14.10 -26.50 9.35
N GLU A 155 -14.90 -27.44 8.86
CA GLU A 155 -14.59 -28.87 8.90
C GLU A 155 -13.28 -29.19 8.19
N ARG A 156 -13.11 -28.66 6.96
CA ARG A 156 -11.94 -28.92 6.10
C ARG A 156 -10.66 -28.26 6.61
N ASN A 157 -10.76 -27.09 7.26
CA ASN A 157 -9.61 -26.25 7.61
C ASN A 157 -9.34 -26.12 9.11
N LYS A 158 -9.97 -26.95 9.94
CA LYS A 158 -9.89 -26.88 11.41
C LYS A 158 -8.47 -26.79 11.96
N GLU A 159 -7.55 -27.58 11.44
CA GLU A 159 -6.14 -27.58 11.87
C GLU A 159 -5.46 -26.25 11.54
N ARG A 160 -5.58 -25.78 10.29
CA ARG A 160 -5.04 -24.49 9.84
C ARG A 160 -5.57 -23.33 10.68
N PHE A 161 -6.88 -23.30 10.94
CA PHE A 161 -7.49 -22.24 11.75
C PHE A 161 -7.05 -22.30 13.21
N THR A 162 -6.89 -23.49 13.77
CA THR A 162 -6.36 -23.67 15.13
C THR A 162 -4.92 -23.19 15.22
N PHE A 163 -4.10 -23.50 14.21
CA PHE A 163 -2.71 -23.06 14.11
C PHE A 163 -2.58 -21.54 13.97
N LEU A 164 -3.34 -20.92 13.07
CA LEU A 164 -3.38 -19.46 12.94
C LEU A 164 -3.86 -18.79 14.23
N LYS A 165 -4.90 -19.31 14.86
CA LYS A 165 -5.40 -18.80 16.15
C LYS A 165 -4.33 -18.87 17.25
N TRP A 166 -3.49 -19.92 17.26
CA TRP A 166 -2.32 -19.96 18.13
C TRP A 166 -1.33 -18.85 17.76
N GLY A 167 -1.00 -18.67 16.48
CA GLY A 167 -0.10 -17.62 15.98
C GLY A 167 -0.50 -16.22 16.44
N SER A 168 -1.79 -15.87 16.35
CA SER A 168 -2.32 -14.58 16.81
C SER A 168 -2.08 -14.27 18.30
N LYS A 169 -1.85 -15.31 19.11
CA LYS A 169 -1.56 -15.18 20.54
C LYS A 169 -0.08 -15.31 20.86
N ALA A 170 0.66 -16.04 20.02
CA ALA A 170 2.07 -16.32 20.22
C ALA A 170 2.96 -15.14 19.79
N PHE A 171 2.49 -14.33 18.83
CA PHE A 171 3.23 -13.19 18.27
C PHE A 171 2.56 -11.86 18.58
N ASN A 172 3.35 -10.87 19.00
CA ASN A 172 2.90 -9.48 19.11
C ASN A 172 2.78 -8.87 17.70
N ASN A 173 1.96 -7.82 17.58
CA ASN A 173 1.69 -7.12 16.32
C ASN A 173 1.05 -8.00 15.22
N MET A 174 0.57 -9.20 15.56
CA MET A 174 -0.14 -10.08 14.63
C MET A 174 -1.64 -10.04 14.91
N LEU A 175 -2.41 -9.44 14.00
CA LEU A 175 -3.87 -9.45 14.03
C LEU A 175 -4.37 -10.52 13.06
N ILE A 176 -5.31 -11.36 13.50
CA ILE A 176 -5.98 -12.32 12.61
C ILE A 176 -7.45 -11.99 12.51
N VAL A 177 -7.89 -11.69 11.29
CA VAL A 177 -9.29 -11.53 10.94
C VAL A 177 -9.86 -12.94 10.67
N PRO A 178 -10.90 -13.36 11.41
CA PRO A 178 -11.43 -14.71 11.31
C PRO A 178 -12.14 -14.97 9.98
N PRO A 179 -12.42 -16.25 9.64
CA PRO A 179 -13.17 -16.61 8.44
C PRO A 179 -14.53 -15.90 8.38
N ALA A 180 -15.07 -15.77 7.17
CA ALA A 180 -16.37 -15.13 6.91
C ALA A 180 -16.47 -13.64 7.29
N SER A 181 -15.35 -12.94 7.43
CA SER A 181 -15.31 -11.50 7.70
C SER A 181 -15.21 -10.62 6.44
N GLY A 182 -15.07 -11.24 5.26
CA GLY A 182 -14.83 -10.57 3.99
C GLY A 182 -13.53 -11.04 3.33
N ILE A 183 -13.16 -10.40 2.22
CA ILE A 183 -11.93 -10.68 1.46
C ILE A 183 -10.81 -9.71 1.85
N VAL A 184 -9.56 -10.16 1.80
CA VAL A 184 -8.36 -9.48 2.34
C VAL A 184 -8.27 -8.03 1.89
N HIS A 185 -8.48 -7.74 0.61
CA HIS A 185 -8.32 -6.38 0.07
C HIS A 185 -9.49 -5.46 0.40
N GLN A 186 -10.71 -5.99 0.47
CA GLN A 186 -11.87 -5.20 0.88
C GLN A 186 -11.83 -4.89 2.38
N VAL A 187 -11.51 -5.88 3.21
CA VAL A 187 -11.27 -5.69 4.65
C VAL A 187 -10.11 -4.73 4.87
N ASN A 188 -9.07 -4.78 4.03
CA ASN A 188 -7.98 -3.81 4.08
C ASN A 188 -8.49 -2.39 3.81
N LEU A 189 -9.22 -2.18 2.72
CA LEU A 189 -9.73 -0.86 2.34
C LEU A 189 -10.73 -0.29 3.36
N GLU A 190 -11.65 -1.12 3.86
CA GLU A 190 -12.76 -0.70 4.72
C GLU A 190 -12.41 -0.69 6.20
N TYR A 191 -11.42 -1.45 6.66
CA TYR A 191 -11.13 -1.63 8.09
C TYR A 191 -9.64 -1.49 8.47
N LEU A 192 -8.72 -2.16 7.77
CA LEU A 192 -7.31 -2.19 8.19
C LEU A 192 -6.48 -1.01 7.69
N ALA A 193 -6.87 -0.28 6.66
CA ALA A 193 -6.11 0.86 6.18
C ALA A 193 -6.09 1.98 7.23
N ARG A 194 -4.88 2.48 7.54
CA ARG A 194 -4.67 3.60 8.46
C ARG A 194 -4.56 4.93 7.72
N VAL A 195 -4.08 4.92 6.48
CA VAL A 195 -3.74 6.10 5.64
C VAL A 195 -2.59 6.94 6.23
N VAL A 196 -2.66 7.28 7.52
CA VAL A 196 -1.58 7.87 8.30
C VAL A 196 -1.46 7.09 9.61
N PHE A 197 -0.25 6.65 9.91
CA PHE A 197 0.10 5.99 11.17
C PHE A 197 0.39 7.01 12.27
N THR A 198 0.13 6.58 13.51
CA THR A 198 0.59 7.27 14.72
C THR A 198 1.40 6.26 15.54
N GLU A 199 2.70 6.51 15.72
CA GLU A 199 3.61 5.62 16.45
C GLU A 199 4.21 6.34 17.67
N LYS A 200 4.17 5.67 18.83
CA LYS A 200 4.83 6.16 20.04
C LYS A 200 6.29 5.74 20.05
N LYS A 201 7.22 6.70 19.97
CA LYS A 201 8.66 6.46 20.02
C LYS A 201 9.36 7.53 20.85
N GLY A 202 10.14 7.13 21.85
CA GLY A 202 10.91 8.06 22.68
C GLY A 202 10.06 9.11 23.43
N GLY A 203 8.82 8.76 23.81
CA GLY A 203 7.88 9.67 24.46
C GLY A 203 7.17 10.65 23.52
N LYS A 204 7.39 10.56 22.20
CA LYS A 204 6.74 11.36 21.17
C LYS A 204 5.80 10.50 20.32
N GLU A 205 4.73 11.10 19.80
CA GLU A 205 3.83 10.48 18.82
C GLU A 205 4.19 10.95 17.40
N TYR A 206 4.73 10.05 16.59
CA TYR A 206 5.14 10.34 15.22
C TYR A 206 4.05 10.00 14.21
N LEU A 207 3.88 10.88 13.22
CA LEU A 207 3.00 10.69 12.07
C LEU A 207 3.79 10.36 10.81
N TYR A 208 3.33 9.37 10.08
CA TYR A 208 3.89 8.97 8.79
C TYR A 208 2.84 8.27 7.91
N PRO A 209 3.01 8.22 6.58
CA PRO A 209 2.03 7.62 5.69
C PRO A 209 1.92 6.11 5.91
N ASP A 210 0.70 5.58 5.81
CA ASP A 210 0.50 4.14 5.67
C ASP A 210 1.12 3.64 4.37
N SER A 211 1.75 2.49 4.46
CA SER A 211 2.30 1.75 3.33
C SER A 211 2.33 0.27 3.70
N VAL A 212 2.11 -0.58 2.72
CA VAL A 212 1.91 -2.01 2.97
C VAL A 212 2.50 -2.86 1.87
N VAL A 213 3.16 -3.94 2.26
CA VAL A 213 3.37 -5.07 1.35
C VAL A 213 2.53 -6.25 1.80
N GLY A 214 2.09 -7.04 0.83
CA GLY A 214 1.27 -8.20 1.15
C GLY A 214 1.65 -9.43 0.37
N THR A 215 1.35 -10.59 0.93
CA THR A 215 1.61 -11.90 0.30
C THR A 215 0.53 -12.28 -0.73
N ASP A 216 0.01 -11.26 -1.42
CA ASP A 216 -1.02 -11.33 -2.45
C ASP A 216 -0.78 -10.23 -3.48
N SER A 217 -0.82 -10.57 -4.78
CA SER A 217 -0.52 -9.64 -5.88
C SER A 217 -1.45 -8.43 -5.91
N HIS A 218 -2.71 -8.60 -5.52
CA HIS A 218 -3.75 -7.58 -5.57
C HIS A 218 -3.77 -6.69 -4.33
N THR A 219 -2.77 -6.81 -3.44
CA THR A 219 -2.50 -5.83 -2.36
C THR A 219 -2.44 -4.39 -2.90
N THR A 220 -2.09 -4.27 -4.19
CA THR A 220 -2.16 -3.03 -4.97
C THR A 220 -3.52 -2.33 -4.95
N MET A 221 -4.63 -3.01 -4.65
CA MET A 221 -5.97 -2.40 -4.50
C MET A 221 -5.98 -1.24 -3.52
N ILE A 222 -5.17 -1.29 -2.46
CA ILE A 222 -5.12 -0.23 -1.43
C ILE A 222 -4.54 1.09 -1.95
N ASN A 223 -3.83 1.06 -3.09
CA ASN A 223 -3.32 2.27 -3.72
C ASN A 223 -4.45 3.24 -4.15
N GLY A 224 -5.69 2.74 -4.29
CA GLY A 224 -6.87 3.55 -4.62
C GLY A 224 -7.29 4.56 -3.55
N ILE A 225 -6.83 4.39 -2.30
CA ILE A 225 -7.06 5.34 -1.20
C ILE A 225 -5.78 6.09 -0.79
N GLY A 226 -4.71 6.00 -1.58
CA GLY A 226 -3.44 6.70 -1.35
C GLY A 226 -2.49 6.04 -0.36
N VAL A 227 -2.68 4.76 -0.07
CA VAL A 227 -1.71 3.94 0.67
C VAL A 227 -0.80 3.24 -0.34
N LEU A 228 0.52 3.48 -0.25
CA LEU A 228 1.46 2.85 -1.17
C LEU A 228 1.61 1.36 -0.81
N GLY A 229 1.20 0.47 -1.71
CA GLY A 229 1.38 -0.96 -1.49
C GLY A 229 1.36 -1.84 -2.73
N ASN A 230 2.02 -2.99 -2.59
CA ASN A 230 2.18 -3.99 -3.64
C ASN A 230 2.28 -5.41 -3.08
N GLY A 231 2.06 -6.39 -3.96
CA GLY A 231 2.29 -7.79 -3.64
C GLY A 231 3.78 -8.15 -3.63
N VAL A 232 4.17 -9.02 -2.71
CA VAL A 232 5.51 -9.61 -2.57
C VAL A 232 5.39 -11.10 -2.22
N GLY A 233 6.51 -11.84 -2.26
CA GLY A 233 6.54 -13.22 -1.81
C GLY A 233 6.49 -13.32 -0.27
N GLY A 234 6.22 -14.54 0.22
CA GLY A 234 6.17 -14.82 1.68
C GLY A 234 7.48 -14.49 2.39
N VAL A 235 8.61 -14.86 1.78
CA VAL A 235 9.94 -14.62 2.35
C VAL A 235 10.24 -13.13 2.46
N GLU A 236 9.90 -12.32 1.44
CA GLU A 236 10.06 -10.87 1.52
C GLU A 236 9.16 -10.26 2.60
N ALA A 237 7.92 -10.71 2.71
CA ALA A 237 7.01 -10.25 3.75
C ALA A 237 7.53 -10.60 5.16
N GLU A 238 8.02 -11.82 5.38
CA GLU A 238 8.64 -12.24 6.65
C GLU A 238 9.89 -11.43 6.98
N ALA A 239 10.73 -11.15 5.99
CA ALA A 239 11.91 -10.31 6.17
C ALA A 239 11.53 -8.90 6.64
N VAL A 240 10.47 -8.32 6.07
CA VAL A 240 9.91 -7.03 6.51
C VAL A 240 9.35 -7.11 7.92
N MET A 241 8.64 -8.20 8.25
CA MET A 241 8.15 -8.45 9.61
C MET A 241 9.32 -8.52 10.62
N LEU A 242 10.50 -8.97 10.21
CA LEU A 242 11.72 -8.98 11.03
C LEU A 242 12.57 -7.70 10.93
N GLY A 243 12.10 -6.69 10.20
CA GLY A 243 12.70 -5.35 10.12
C GLY A 243 13.71 -5.12 9.02
N GLN A 244 13.83 -6.06 8.08
CA GLN A 244 14.54 -5.82 6.83
C GLN A 244 13.76 -4.84 5.96
N SER A 245 14.49 -3.99 5.24
CA SER A 245 13.92 -3.21 4.16
C SER A 245 13.80 -4.05 2.90
N ILE A 246 12.77 -3.80 2.10
CA ILE A 246 12.67 -4.31 0.75
C ILE A 246 13.67 -3.57 -0.13
N SER A 247 14.43 -4.29 -0.94
CA SER A 247 15.24 -3.67 -2.00
C SER A 247 14.35 -3.45 -3.22
N LEU A 248 14.15 -2.19 -3.62
CA LEU A 248 13.44 -1.81 -4.83
C LEU A 248 14.40 -1.16 -5.81
N LEU A 249 14.20 -1.37 -7.10
CA LEU A 249 14.73 -0.45 -8.09
C LEU A 249 13.93 0.86 -8.01
N LEU A 250 14.62 2.00 -8.00
CA LEU A 250 13.99 3.31 -8.08
C LEU A 250 13.12 3.37 -9.33
N PRO A 251 11.78 3.35 -9.20
CA PRO A 251 10.91 3.02 -10.31
C PRO A 251 10.72 4.24 -11.21
N GLU A 252 10.57 4.00 -12.51
CA GLU A 252 9.91 4.97 -13.38
C GLU A 252 8.44 5.14 -12.95
N VAL A 253 7.89 6.34 -13.13
CA VAL A 253 6.49 6.63 -12.80
C VAL A 253 5.78 7.14 -14.04
N ILE A 254 4.83 6.35 -14.53
CA ILE A 254 3.96 6.71 -15.64
C ILE A 254 2.77 7.50 -15.10
N GLY A 255 2.65 8.76 -15.50
CA GLY A 255 1.50 9.59 -15.19
C GLY A 255 0.32 9.22 -16.09
N TYR A 256 -0.79 8.78 -15.51
CA TYR A 256 -2.00 8.44 -16.25
C TYR A 256 -3.06 9.53 -16.06
N LYS A 257 -3.11 10.49 -16.99
CA LYS A 257 -4.02 11.64 -16.96
C LYS A 257 -5.43 11.20 -17.35
N LEU A 258 -6.38 11.34 -16.44
CA LEU A 258 -7.81 11.16 -16.71
C LEU A 258 -8.44 12.52 -16.99
N VAL A 259 -9.17 12.63 -18.09
CA VAL A 259 -9.91 13.83 -18.49
C VAL A 259 -11.33 13.46 -18.93
N GLY A 260 -12.22 14.44 -19.00
CA GLY A 260 -13.62 14.21 -19.34
C GLY A 260 -14.38 13.50 -18.22
N GLU A 261 -15.57 12.99 -18.55
CA GLU A 261 -16.48 12.32 -17.62
C GLU A 261 -16.90 10.97 -18.18
N LEU A 262 -17.15 10.01 -17.30
CA LEU A 262 -17.70 8.71 -17.70
C LEU A 262 -19.15 8.89 -18.18
N ASN A 263 -19.50 8.18 -19.25
CA ASN A 263 -20.88 8.07 -19.68
C ASN A 263 -21.71 7.33 -18.59
N PRO A 264 -22.94 7.76 -18.26
CA PRO A 264 -23.76 7.14 -17.21
C PRO A 264 -24.05 5.63 -17.36
N TYR A 265 -23.91 5.08 -18.57
CA TYR A 265 -24.09 3.64 -18.83
C TYR A 265 -22.80 2.82 -18.65
N ILE A 266 -21.70 3.46 -18.31
CA ILE A 266 -20.38 2.85 -18.15
C ILE A 266 -20.15 2.52 -16.68
N THR A 267 -19.62 1.32 -16.44
CA THR A 267 -19.31 0.82 -15.10
C THR A 267 -17.84 1.00 -14.76
N SER A 268 -17.51 0.87 -13.46
CA SER A 268 -16.13 0.80 -12.98
C SER A 268 -15.33 -0.32 -13.66
N THR A 269 -16.01 -1.43 -13.97
CA THR A 269 -15.43 -2.59 -14.69
C THR A 269 -15.01 -2.22 -16.11
N ASP A 270 -15.85 -1.48 -16.85
CA ASP A 270 -15.53 -1.05 -18.20
C ASP A 270 -14.31 -0.11 -18.23
N LEU A 271 -14.25 0.81 -17.26
CA LEU A 271 -13.12 1.71 -17.09
C LEU A 271 -11.85 0.94 -16.80
N VAL A 272 -11.85 0.03 -15.81
CA VAL A 272 -10.63 -0.71 -15.47
C VAL A 272 -10.16 -1.62 -16.60
N LEU A 273 -11.07 -2.25 -17.35
CA LEU A 273 -10.68 -3.07 -18.51
C LEU A 273 -10.02 -2.22 -19.60
N THR A 274 -10.54 -1.01 -19.84
CA THR A 274 -9.96 -0.05 -20.79
C THR A 274 -8.57 0.40 -20.34
N ILE A 275 -8.42 0.78 -19.08
CA ILE A 275 -7.12 1.19 -18.51
C ILE A 275 -6.11 0.03 -18.54
N THR A 276 -6.54 -1.18 -18.15
CA THR A 276 -5.70 -2.39 -18.14
C THR A 276 -5.16 -2.68 -19.53
N LYS A 277 -6.03 -2.61 -20.57
CA LYS A 277 -5.62 -2.77 -21.97
C LYS A 277 -4.59 -1.72 -22.38
N ASN A 278 -4.85 -0.45 -22.10
CA ASN A 278 -3.97 0.65 -22.50
C ASN A 278 -2.59 0.53 -21.83
N LEU A 279 -2.55 0.27 -20.52
CA LEU A 279 -1.31 0.13 -19.75
C LEU A 279 -0.52 -1.12 -20.13
N ARG A 280 -1.22 -2.23 -20.43
CA ARG A 280 -0.57 -3.45 -20.92
C ARG A 280 0.13 -3.22 -22.26
N GLN A 281 -0.53 -2.51 -23.19
CA GLN A 281 0.06 -2.15 -24.49
C GLN A 281 1.24 -1.18 -24.35
N LEU A 282 1.19 -0.28 -23.36
CA LEU A 282 2.28 0.65 -23.07
C LEU A 282 3.53 -0.04 -22.52
N GLY A 283 3.37 -1.17 -21.82
CA GLY A 283 4.48 -1.92 -21.23
C GLY A 283 4.99 -1.29 -19.94
N VAL A 284 4.21 -1.38 -18.87
CA VAL A 284 4.52 -0.78 -17.55
C VAL A 284 5.13 -1.75 -16.53
N VAL A 285 5.74 -2.84 -17.02
CA VAL A 285 6.36 -3.86 -16.15
C VAL A 285 7.47 -3.25 -15.30
N GLY A 286 7.38 -3.44 -13.98
CA GLY A 286 8.37 -2.91 -13.01
C GLY A 286 8.29 -1.41 -12.78
N LYS A 287 7.26 -0.73 -13.32
CA LYS A 287 7.05 0.72 -13.19
C LYS A 287 5.89 0.99 -12.24
N PHE A 288 5.89 2.20 -11.71
CA PHE A 288 4.72 2.75 -11.02
C PHE A 288 3.82 3.43 -12.04
N VAL A 289 2.52 3.34 -11.82
CA VAL A 289 1.51 4.14 -12.52
C VAL A 289 0.87 5.05 -11.48
N GLU A 290 0.85 6.35 -11.72
CA GLU A 290 0.19 7.33 -10.84
C GLU A 290 -0.89 8.07 -11.62
N PHE A 291 -2.12 8.06 -11.10
CA PHE A 291 -3.27 8.65 -11.74
C PHE A 291 -3.43 10.11 -11.33
N PHE A 292 -3.72 10.97 -12.31
CA PHE A 292 -3.90 12.40 -12.11
C PHE A 292 -4.87 13.02 -13.12
N GLY A 293 -5.11 14.33 -13.01
CA GLY A 293 -6.00 15.09 -13.86
C GLY A 293 -7.45 15.18 -13.34
N PRO A 294 -8.25 16.07 -13.94
CA PRO A 294 -9.57 16.41 -13.45
C PRO A 294 -10.56 15.23 -13.50
N GLY A 295 -10.34 14.24 -14.37
CA GLY A 295 -11.18 13.04 -14.44
C GLY A 295 -11.16 12.20 -13.15
N VAL A 296 -10.13 12.33 -12.31
CA VAL A 296 -9.99 11.56 -11.06
C VAL A 296 -11.00 12.00 -9.99
N THR A 297 -11.47 13.25 -10.00
CA THR A 297 -12.41 13.79 -8.99
C THR A 297 -13.82 13.20 -9.13
N TYR A 298 -14.15 12.68 -10.32
CA TYR A 298 -15.38 11.97 -10.62
C TYR A 298 -15.38 10.51 -10.17
N LEU A 299 -14.19 9.93 -9.92
CA LEU A 299 -14.06 8.54 -9.49
C LEU A 299 -14.26 8.41 -7.97
N SER A 300 -15.13 7.48 -7.57
CA SER A 300 -15.25 7.06 -6.17
C SER A 300 -14.00 6.28 -5.72
N ILE A 301 -13.81 6.11 -4.41
CA ILE A 301 -12.72 5.25 -3.90
C ILE A 301 -12.89 3.80 -4.35
N ALA A 302 -14.13 3.32 -4.51
CA ALA A 302 -14.37 2.00 -5.06
C ALA A 302 -13.88 1.90 -6.53
N ASP A 303 -14.10 2.93 -7.35
CA ASP A 303 -13.60 2.96 -8.74
C ASP A 303 -12.07 2.97 -8.78
N ARG A 304 -11.44 3.82 -7.96
CA ARG A 304 -9.98 3.89 -7.85
C ARG A 304 -9.39 2.58 -7.37
N ALA A 305 -9.95 1.97 -6.33
CA ALA A 305 -9.54 0.68 -5.82
C ALA A 305 -9.71 -0.43 -6.88
N THR A 306 -10.80 -0.41 -7.65
CA THR A 306 -11.01 -1.33 -8.78
C THR A 306 -9.89 -1.20 -9.82
N ILE A 307 -9.50 0.03 -10.17
CA ILE A 307 -8.39 0.28 -11.11
C ILE A 307 -7.06 -0.21 -10.54
N SER A 308 -6.78 0.14 -9.29
CA SER A 308 -5.53 -0.22 -8.62
C SER A 308 -5.39 -1.72 -8.38
N ASN A 309 -6.49 -2.42 -8.13
CA ASN A 309 -6.54 -3.87 -7.94
C ASN A 309 -5.98 -4.61 -9.17
N MET A 310 -6.30 -4.14 -10.38
CA MET A 310 -5.90 -4.76 -11.65
C MET A 310 -4.44 -4.46 -12.05
N CYS A 311 -3.63 -3.90 -11.15
CA CYS A 311 -2.24 -3.55 -11.42
C CYS A 311 -1.36 -4.74 -11.86
N PRO A 312 -1.46 -5.92 -11.21
CA PRO A 312 -0.74 -7.11 -11.67
C PRO A 312 -1.09 -7.51 -13.12
N GLU A 313 -2.34 -7.33 -13.54
CA GLU A 313 -2.83 -7.71 -14.87
C GLU A 313 -2.21 -6.86 -15.98
N PHE A 314 -2.01 -5.55 -15.75
CA PHE A 314 -1.28 -4.70 -16.69
C PHE A 314 0.25 -4.67 -16.45
N GLY A 315 0.72 -5.33 -15.39
CA GLY A 315 2.13 -5.58 -15.10
C GLY A 315 2.81 -4.50 -14.25
N GLY A 316 2.07 -3.48 -13.79
CA GLY A 316 2.64 -2.45 -12.93
C GLY A 316 3.02 -3.01 -11.56
N THR A 317 3.93 -2.33 -10.86
CA THR A 317 4.24 -2.65 -9.46
C THR A 317 3.24 -1.97 -8.52
N VAL A 318 2.84 -0.74 -8.86
CA VAL A 318 1.94 0.11 -8.08
C VAL A 318 1.04 0.89 -9.04
N ALA A 319 -0.21 1.12 -8.64
CA ALA A 319 -1.20 1.90 -9.37
C ALA A 319 -1.84 2.93 -8.44
N PHE A 320 -1.20 4.09 -8.28
CA PHE A 320 -1.38 5.02 -7.18
C PHE A 320 -2.37 6.15 -7.45
N PHE A 321 -3.29 6.36 -6.49
CA PHE A 321 -4.12 7.55 -6.40
C PHE A 321 -3.78 8.27 -5.09
N ALA A 322 -3.18 9.46 -5.19
CA ALA A 322 -2.85 10.26 -4.02
C ALA A 322 -4.09 10.61 -3.19
N VAL A 323 -3.90 10.77 -1.87
CA VAL A 323 -4.99 11.11 -0.94
C VAL A 323 -5.54 12.50 -1.28
N ASP A 324 -6.83 12.58 -1.55
CA ASP A 324 -7.55 13.81 -1.85
C ASP A 324 -8.81 13.94 -0.97
N ARG A 325 -9.69 14.89 -1.30
CA ARG A 325 -10.94 15.08 -0.56
C ARG A 325 -11.86 13.85 -0.62
N ARG A 326 -11.92 13.13 -1.73
CA ARG A 326 -12.73 11.89 -1.85
C ARG A 326 -12.21 10.79 -0.92
N SER A 327 -10.89 10.68 -0.74
CA SER A 327 -10.31 9.77 0.25
C SER A 327 -10.76 10.11 1.67
N ILE A 328 -10.75 11.39 2.03
CA ILE A 328 -11.24 11.87 3.35
C ILE A 328 -12.72 11.55 3.55
N ASP A 329 -13.56 11.81 2.55
CA ASP A 329 -14.99 11.53 2.64
C ASP A 329 -15.27 10.02 2.75
N TYR A 330 -14.46 9.18 2.11
CA TYR A 330 -14.55 7.73 2.25
C TYR A 330 -14.13 7.23 3.64
N LEU A 331 -13.11 7.82 4.25
CA LEU A 331 -12.76 7.49 5.65
C LEU A 331 -13.94 7.79 6.60
N ARG A 332 -14.66 8.90 6.37
CA ARG A 332 -15.89 9.21 7.11
C ARG A 332 -17.00 8.19 6.84
N GLN A 333 -17.22 7.83 5.57
CA GLN A 333 -18.23 6.83 5.18
C GLN A 333 -17.96 5.46 5.79
N THR A 334 -16.70 5.07 5.94
CA THR A 334 -16.26 3.81 6.57
C THR A 334 -16.10 3.92 8.09
N ASN A 335 -16.76 4.92 8.69
CA ASN A 335 -16.87 5.10 10.13
C ASN A 335 -15.52 5.25 10.86
N ARG A 336 -14.52 5.85 10.21
CA ARG A 336 -13.32 6.33 10.90
C ARG A 336 -13.68 7.55 11.74
N SER A 337 -13.07 7.67 12.93
CA SER A 337 -13.34 8.79 13.82
C SER A 337 -12.87 10.12 13.20
N GLU A 338 -13.62 11.19 13.44
CA GLU A 338 -13.22 12.54 12.99
C GLU A 338 -11.85 12.95 13.53
N GLU A 339 -11.47 12.47 14.72
CA GLU A 339 -10.13 12.66 15.28
C GLU A 339 -9.04 12.14 14.33
N LYS A 340 -9.17 10.90 13.86
CA LYS A 340 -8.23 10.28 12.91
C LYS A 340 -8.28 10.96 11.55
N ILE A 341 -9.47 11.34 11.09
CA ILE A 341 -9.63 12.04 9.81
C ILE A 341 -8.90 13.39 9.84
N ASN A 342 -9.01 14.15 10.93
CA ASN A 342 -8.30 15.42 11.10
C ASN A 342 -6.78 15.20 11.13
N ILE A 343 -6.29 14.15 11.80
CA ILE A 343 -4.87 13.77 11.78
C ILE A 343 -4.39 13.52 10.35
N VAL A 344 -5.13 12.70 9.58
CA VAL A 344 -4.80 12.39 8.18
C VAL A 344 -4.73 13.65 7.33
N GLU A 345 -5.77 14.48 7.38
CA GLU A 345 -5.87 15.68 6.53
C GLU A 345 -4.78 16.72 6.86
N GLN A 346 -4.58 17.03 8.15
CA GLN A 346 -3.61 18.04 8.57
C GLN A 346 -2.16 17.59 8.32
N TYR A 347 -1.83 16.33 8.62
CA TYR A 347 -0.51 15.78 8.38
C TYR A 347 -0.14 15.79 6.89
N LEU A 348 -1.03 15.28 6.02
CA LEU A 348 -0.76 15.19 4.59
C LEU A 348 -0.70 16.58 3.94
N LYS A 349 -1.46 17.57 4.43
CA LYS A 349 -1.32 18.97 4.00
C LYS A 349 0.03 19.56 4.42
N ALA A 350 0.45 19.32 5.67
CA ALA A 350 1.72 19.81 6.19
C ALA A 350 2.93 19.24 5.43
N THR A 351 2.85 17.97 5.01
CA THR A 351 3.93 17.29 4.27
C THR A 351 3.80 17.35 2.75
N LYS A 352 2.84 18.13 2.22
CA LYS A 352 2.54 18.24 0.78
C LYS A 352 2.25 16.88 0.12
N GLN A 353 1.55 16.00 0.81
CA GLN A 353 1.09 14.70 0.31
C GLN A 353 -0.43 14.62 0.14
N PHE A 354 -1.15 15.70 0.42
CA PHE A 354 -2.57 15.86 0.12
C PHE A 354 -2.75 16.46 -1.28
N ARG A 355 -3.47 15.78 -2.17
CA ARG A 355 -3.62 16.15 -3.58
C ARG A 355 -4.95 16.88 -3.83
N ASP A 356 -4.88 17.93 -4.64
CA ASP A 356 -6.04 18.54 -5.29
C ASP A 356 -6.02 18.28 -6.81
N TYR A 357 -6.73 17.26 -7.28
CA TYR A 357 -6.70 16.83 -8.68
C TYR A 357 -7.21 17.86 -9.70
N ASP A 358 -7.90 18.92 -9.26
CA ASP A 358 -8.33 20.04 -10.13
C ASP A 358 -7.24 21.14 -10.25
N ASP A 359 -6.23 21.13 -9.38
CA ASP A 359 -5.10 22.04 -9.42
C ASP A 359 -3.93 21.42 -10.22
N GLU A 360 -3.79 21.84 -11.47
CA GLU A 360 -2.69 21.42 -12.36
C GLU A 360 -1.32 21.93 -11.89
N SER A 361 -1.25 22.99 -11.05
CA SER A 361 0.04 23.49 -10.54
C SER A 361 0.71 22.53 -9.55
N GLN A 362 -0.07 21.58 -9.02
CA GLN A 362 0.40 20.50 -8.16
C GLN A 362 0.76 19.22 -8.94
N ASP A 363 0.59 19.18 -10.26
CA ASP A 363 0.94 18.01 -11.06
C ASP A 363 2.47 17.74 -10.99
N PRO A 364 2.88 16.53 -10.57
CA PRO A 364 4.28 16.14 -10.58
C PRO A 364 4.87 16.06 -11.99
N ILE A 365 6.20 16.00 -12.05
CA ILE A 365 6.88 15.54 -13.26
C ILE A 365 6.84 14.02 -13.26
N TYR A 366 6.29 13.43 -14.32
CA TYR A 366 6.28 11.99 -14.52
C TYR A 366 7.41 11.58 -15.48
N THR A 367 7.74 10.29 -15.55
CA THR A 367 8.65 9.74 -16.57
C THR A 367 8.04 9.89 -17.97
N LYS A 368 6.74 9.61 -18.07
CA LYS A 368 5.95 9.71 -19.28
C LYS A 368 4.49 9.91 -18.89
N VAL A 369 3.78 10.73 -19.66
CA VAL A 369 2.34 10.96 -19.47
C VAL A 369 1.56 10.21 -20.56
N VAL A 370 0.49 9.54 -20.15
CA VAL A 370 -0.54 8.96 -21.03
C VAL A 370 -1.88 9.55 -20.64
N THR A 371 -2.72 9.89 -21.61
CA THR A 371 -4.03 10.49 -21.36
C THR A 371 -5.15 9.55 -21.78
N LEU A 372 -6.18 9.42 -20.95
CA LEU A 372 -7.44 8.75 -21.26
C LEU A 372 -8.58 9.76 -21.10
N ASP A 373 -9.35 9.95 -22.17
CA ASP A 373 -10.63 10.65 -22.12
C ASP A 373 -11.72 9.65 -21.69
N LEU A 374 -12.32 9.89 -20.53
CA LEU A 374 -13.33 9.03 -19.93
C LEU A 374 -14.60 8.90 -20.80
N SER A 375 -14.86 9.86 -21.69
CA SER A 375 -15.99 9.81 -22.63
C SER A 375 -15.81 8.76 -23.74
N THR A 376 -14.57 8.30 -23.95
CA THR A 376 -14.24 7.28 -24.96
C THR A 376 -14.41 5.85 -24.45
N VAL A 377 -14.66 5.68 -23.15
CA VAL A 377 -14.86 4.37 -22.53
C VAL A 377 -16.21 3.80 -22.99
N VAL A 378 -16.19 2.53 -23.40
CA VAL A 378 -17.36 1.79 -23.87
C VAL A 378 -17.56 0.53 -23.04
N SER A 379 -18.79 0.05 -22.97
CA SER A 379 -19.10 -1.21 -22.29
C SER A 379 -18.29 -2.36 -22.89
N SER A 380 -17.65 -3.15 -22.03
CA SER A 380 -16.67 -4.14 -22.46
C SER A 380 -16.63 -5.37 -21.56
N LEU A 381 -16.12 -6.47 -22.12
CA LEU A 381 -15.83 -7.71 -21.43
C LEU A 381 -14.43 -8.15 -21.85
N SER A 382 -13.67 -8.79 -20.95
CA SER A 382 -12.41 -9.43 -21.32
C SER A 382 -12.52 -10.95 -21.24
N GLY A 383 -12.01 -11.62 -22.27
CA GLY A 383 -12.08 -13.08 -22.39
C GLY A 383 -11.73 -13.57 -23.80
N PRO A 384 -11.87 -14.89 -24.06
CA PRO A 384 -12.32 -15.92 -23.11
C PRO A 384 -11.20 -16.52 -22.24
N LYS A 385 -9.93 -16.12 -22.43
CA LYS A 385 -8.78 -16.78 -21.76
C LYS A 385 -7.83 -15.86 -21.02
N ARG A 386 -7.90 -14.54 -21.24
CA ARG A 386 -6.97 -13.58 -20.66
C ARG A 386 -7.74 -12.35 -20.14
N PRO A 387 -7.32 -11.74 -19.01
CA PRO A 387 -7.84 -10.46 -18.54
C PRO A 387 -7.59 -9.29 -19.51
N VAL A 388 -6.68 -9.47 -20.47
CA VAL A 388 -6.35 -8.51 -21.52
C VAL A 388 -5.89 -9.25 -22.77
N MET A 389 -6.29 -8.79 -23.97
CA MET A 389 -5.88 -9.37 -25.27
C MET A 389 -4.45 -9.04 -25.65
#